data_AF-A0A1H8H5M6-F1
#
_entry.id   AF-A0A1H8H5M6-F1
#
_cell.length_a   1.000
_cell.length_b   1.000
_cell.length_c   1.000
_cell.angle_alpha   90.00
_cell.angle_beta   90.00
_cell.angle_gamma   90.00
#
_symmetry.space_group_name_H-M   'P 1'
#
loop_
_entity.id
_entity.type
_entity.pdbx_description
1 polymer ?
#
loop_
_entity_poly.entity_id
_entity_poly.type
_entity_poly.pdbx_seq_one_letter_code
_entity_poly.pdbx_strand_id
1 'polypeptide(L)'
;MGLPVGTHDDAAHLALATKPVGVQNTAYARAETMMFIAKHEWAGLKWGQIASLLKVESAKADTAILAPSHMTKRRWDALVTGVDTVNWHPRWPRRIKVATSRQNFHPRHGNSSSSTSMRQVRTAPDNRKFETTIRVRREDIEDDRLGVYTPQISMMAHSAAVHPDELVFEVLRRGFEADCYDGQPFFDADHPVLLNGTDAVSVSNFQGGTGTPWFLLVTFRQVKPLVFQTRLPYQMQALNKDSDSNVFFHDEYLYGIRARVNAGYGLWQFAYGSKQELTPENYAAARAAMQAMRYDGGRIMGVVPNLLVVPPAHEAAARALLTAEELPGGGTNIWRGSAELLVSPYLQE
;
A
#
# COMPACT_ATOMS: atom_id res chain seq x y z
N MET A 1 -33.14 22.19 8.68
CA MET A 1 -32.09 22.13 9.72
C MET A 1 -30.82 21.71 9.01
N GLY A 2 -29.94 22.67 8.71
CA GLY A 2 -28.71 22.42 7.96
C GLY A 2 -27.64 21.81 8.87
N LEU A 3 -26.92 20.83 8.34
CA LEU A 3 -25.77 20.23 9.01
C LEU A 3 -24.64 21.27 9.14
N PRO A 4 -23.81 21.19 10.19
CA PRO A 4 -22.76 22.16 10.46
C PRO A 4 -21.65 22.15 9.40
N VAL A 5 -20.98 23.30 9.25
CA VAL A 5 -19.91 23.53 8.29
C VAL A 5 -18.76 22.53 8.52
N GLY A 6 -18.45 21.72 7.50
CA GLY A 6 -17.37 20.71 7.53
C GLY A 6 -17.85 19.26 7.45
N THR A 7 -19.14 18.98 7.69
CA THR A 7 -19.73 17.70 7.31
C THR A 7 -20.00 17.73 5.82
N HIS A 8 -19.24 16.94 5.06
CA HIS A 8 -19.56 16.67 3.67
C HIS A 8 -20.94 16.00 3.67
N ASP A 9 -21.77 16.22 2.64
CA ASP A 9 -23.05 15.54 2.53
C ASP A 9 -22.76 14.08 2.17
N ASP A 10 -22.32 13.30 3.18
CA ASP A 10 -21.83 11.94 3.04
C ASP A 10 -22.90 11.08 2.37
N ALA A 11 -24.18 11.40 2.57
CA ALA A 11 -25.30 10.76 1.89
C ALA A 11 -25.26 10.96 0.36
N ALA A 12 -24.97 12.16 -0.13
CA ALA A 12 -24.84 12.43 -1.56
C ALA A 12 -23.57 11.80 -2.15
N HIS A 13 -22.47 11.82 -1.41
CA HIS A 13 -21.22 11.18 -1.83
C HIS A 13 -21.32 9.65 -1.86
N LEU A 14 -21.93 9.03 -0.84
CA LEU A 14 -22.26 7.60 -0.79
C LEU A 14 -23.22 7.22 -1.93
N ALA A 15 -24.26 8.03 -2.17
CA ALA A 15 -25.19 7.81 -3.27
C ALA A 15 -24.52 7.91 -4.65
N LEU A 16 -23.57 8.83 -4.84
CA LEU A 16 -22.81 8.96 -6.10
C LEU A 16 -21.80 7.81 -6.29
N ALA A 17 -21.15 7.36 -5.21
CA ALA A 17 -20.18 6.26 -5.24
C ALA A 17 -20.79 4.92 -5.70
N THR A 18 -22.12 4.76 -5.53
CA THR A 18 -22.86 3.58 -6.02
C THR A 18 -23.28 3.66 -7.49
N LYS A 19 -23.09 4.80 -8.18
CA LYS A 19 -23.46 4.97 -9.60
C LYS A 19 -22.37 4.45 -10.55
N PRO A 20 -22.68 4.14 -11.82
CA PRO A 20 -21.67 3.74 -12.80
C PRO A 20 -20.57 4.80 -12.99
N VAL A 21 -19.34 4.36 -13.28
CA VAL A 21 -18.15 5.24 -13.42
C VAL A 21 -18.37 6.41 -14.40
N GLY A 22 -19.08 6.18 -15.50
CA GLY A 22 -19.43 7.25 -16.44
C GLY A 22 -20.31 8.35 -15.84
N VAL A 23 -21.25 7.98 -14.95
CA VAL A 23 -22.13 8.92 -14.23
C VAL A 23 -21.32 9.69 -13.18
N GLN A 24 -20.40 9.02 -12.49
CA GLN A 24 -19.50 9.66 -11.52
C GLN A 24 -18.59 10.69 -12.20
N ASN A 25 -17.95 10.32 -13.31
CA ASN A 25 -17.09 11.21 -14.09
C ASN A 25 -17.86 12.43 -14.62
N THR A 26 -19.10 12.24 -15.04
CA THR A 26 -19.96 13.33 -15.52
C THR A 26 -20.35 14.28 -14.39
N ALA A 27 -20.70 13.75 -13.21
CA ALA A 27 -21.03 14.57 -12.04
C ALA A 27 -19.82 15.38 -11.58
N TYR A 28 -18.64 14.76 -11.55
CA TYR A 28 -17.37 15.39 -11.20
C TYR A 28 -16.99 16.53 -12.15
N ALA A 29 -17.07 16.31 -13.47
CA ALA A 29 -16.78 17.34 -14.46
C ALA A 29 -17.74 18.56 -14.35
N ARG A 30 -19.01 18.32 -14.00
CA ARG A 30 -19.98 19.39 -13.75
C ARG A 30 -19.64 20.17 -12.48
N ALA A 31 -19.22 19.49 -11.42
CA ALA A 31 -18.78 20.14 -10.18
C ALA A 31 -17.55 21.04 -10.39
N GLU A 32 -16.53 20.57 -11.13
CA GLU A 32 -15.36 21.40 -11.46
C GLU A 32 -15.75 22.64 -12.28
N THR A 33 -16.65 22.45 -13.25
CA THR A 33 -17.17 23.57 -14.06
C THR A 33 -17.90 24.59 -13.17
N MET A 34 -18.73 24.12 -12.24
CA MET A 34 -19.46 24.97 -11.30
C MET A 34 -18.50 25.74 -10.38
N MET A 35 -17.49 25.08 -9.80
CA MET A 35 -16.48 25.74 -8.96
C MET A 35 -15.73 26.83 -9.73
N PHE A 36 -15.35 26.56 -10.98
CA PHE A 36 -14.73 27.55 -11.83
C PHE A 36 -15.64 28.77 -12.02
N ILE A 37 -16.93 28.55 -12.28
CA ILE A 37 -17.92 29.61 -12.42
C ILE A 37 -18.04 30.41 -11.13
N ALA A 38 -18.28 29.76 -9.99
CA ALA A 38 -18.44 30.43 -8.70
C ALA A 38 -17.20 31.24 -8.29
N LYS A 39 -16.00 30.72 -8.52
CA LYS A 39 -14.74 31.44 -8.27
C LYS A 39 -14.66 32.76 -9.05
N HIS A 40 -15.06 32.75 -10.32
CA HIS A 40 -14.99 33.93 -11.19
C HIS A 40 -16.17 34.88 -10.99
N GLU A 41 -17.35 34.37 -10.61
CA GLU A 41 -18.48 35.20 -10.15
C GLU A 41 -18.12 35.92 -8.84
N TRP A 42 -17.44 35.25 -7.90
CA TRP A 42 -16.92 35.88 -6.69
C TRP A 42 -15.87 36.96 -6.98
N ALA A 43 -15.08 36.78 -8.04
CA ALA A 43 -14.16 37.80 -8.56
C ALA A 43 -14.86 38.89 -9.40
N GLY A 44 -16.20 38.90 -9.47
CA GLY A 44 -16.99 39.96 -10.09
C GLY A 44 -17.15 39.88 -11.61
N LEU A 45 -16.74 38.78 -12.25
CA LEU A 45 -16.89 38.61 -13.70
C LEU A 45 -18.34 38.29 -14.09
N LYS A 46 -18.77 38.82 -15.25
CA LYS A 46 -20.08 38.50 -15.82
C LYS A 46 -20.02 37.19 -16.62
N TRP A 47 -21.14 36.48 -16.72
CA TRP A 47 -21.24 35.18 -17.41
C TRP A 47 -20.58 35.15 -18.80
N GLY A 48 -20.74 36.19 -19.63
CA GLY A 48 -20.12 36.23 -20.96
C GLY A 48 -18.58 36.17 -20.94
N GLN A 49 -17.95 36.74 -19.91
CA GLN A 49 -16.51 36.69 -19.70
C GLN A 49 -16.09 35.32 -19.19
N ILE A 50 -16.84 34.76 -18.22
CA ILE A 50 -16.60 33.44 -17.63
C ILE A 50 -16.73 32.34 -18.69
N ALA A 51 -17.76 32.40 -19.54
CA ALA A 51 -17.99 31.44 -20.62
C ALA A 51 -16.88 31.48 -21.67
N SER A 52 -16.27 32.64 -21.91
CA SER A 52 -15.11 32.78 -22.80
C SER A 52 -13.87 32.15 -22.19
N LEU A 53 -13.63 32.35 -20.89
CA LEU A 53 -12.52 31.71 -20.16
C LEU A 53 -12.67 30.19 -20.10
N LEU A 54 -13.89 29.68 -19.87
CA LEU A 54 -14.17 28.24 -19.88
C LEU A 54 -13.84 27.59 -21.23
N LYS A 55 -14.13 28.27 -22.34
CA LYS A 55 -13.80 27.78 -23.69
C LYS A 55 -12.28 27.73 -23.93
N VAL A 56 -11.54 28.69 -23.39
CA VAL A 56 -10.06 28.69 -23.48
C VAL A 56 -9.47 27.58 -22.62
N GLU A 57 -10.01 27.36 -21.42
CA GLU A 57 -9.52 26.35 -20.50
C GLU A 57 -9.84 24.93 -20.97
N SER A 58 -11.02 24.70 -21.55
CA SER A 58 -11.38 23.40 -22.12
C SER A 58 -10.56 23.04 -23.36
N ALA A 59 -10.11 24.04 -24.14
CA ALA A 59 -9.19 23.83 -25.26
C ALA A 59 -7.78 23.36 -24.83
N LYS A 60 -7.33 23.68 -23.61
CA LYS A 60 -6.02 23.27 -23.09
C LYS A 60 -5.98 21.85 -22.51
N ALA A 61 -7.15 21.29 -22.19
CA ALA A 61 -7.25 20.06 -21.41
C ALA A 61 -7.44 18.79 -22.24
N ASP A 62 -7.46 18.85 -23.59
CA ASP A 62 -7.83 17.74 -24.51
C ASP A 62 -9.16 17.03 -24.15
N THR A 63 -9.98 17.67 -23.32
CA THR A 63 -11.28 17.20 -22.88
C THR A 63 -12.33 18.12 -23.47
N ALA A 64 -13.18 17.59 -24.35
CA ALA A 64 -14.28 18.30 -25.00
C ALA A 64 -15.41 18.68 -24.03
N ILE A 65 -15.11 19.45 -22.99
CA ILE A 65 -16.10 20.05 -22.10
C ILE A 65 -16.48 21.40 -22.74
N LEU A 66 -17.46 21.36 -23.63
CA LEU A 66 -18.09 22.58 -24.14
C LEU A 66 -18.69 23.37 -22.97
N ALA A 67 -18.36 24.66 -22.88
CA ALA A 67 -18.94 25.54 -21.87
C ALA A 67 -20.47 25.43 -21.89
N PRO A 68 -21.14 25.18 -20.75
CA PRO A 68 -22.57 24.97 -20.72
C PRO A 68 -23.33 26.22 -21.19
N SER A 69 -24.56 26.05 -21.69
CA SER A 69 -25.41 27.20 -21.99
C SER A 69 -25.75 27.98 -20.72
N HIS A 70 -26.08 29.28 -20.84
CA HIS A 70 -26.51 30.09 -19.70
C HIS A 70 -27.75 29.50 -19.01
N MET A 71 -28.66 28.86 -19.76
CA MET A 71 -29.81 28.14 -19.19
C MET A 71 -29.39 26.89 -18.41
N THR A 72 -28.39 26.16 -18.91
CA THR A 72 -27.83 24.99 -18.22
C THR A 72 -27.15 25.40 -16.92
N LYS A 73 -26.39 26.51 -16.92
CA LYS A 73 -25.80 27.10 -15.70
C LYS A 73 -26.87 27.42 -14.66
N ARG A 74 -27.93 28.14 -15.06
CA ARG A 74 -29.06 28.47 -14.16
C ARG A 74 -29.73 27.23 -13.56
N ARG A 75 -29.86 26.15 -14.33
CA ARG A 75 -30.41 24.88 -13.82
C ARG A 75 -29.47 24.23 -12.81
N TRP A 76 -28.16 24.28 -13.03
CA TRP A 76 -27.18 23.73 -12.09
C TRP A 76 -27.12 24.55 -10.80
N ASP A 77 -27.10 25.88 -10.88
CA ASP A 77 -27.17 26.77 -9.71
C ASP A 77 -28.38 26.45 -8.83
N ALA A 78 -29.56 26.26 -9.44
CA ALA A 78 -30.78 25.94 -8.71
C ALA A 78 -30.69 24.62 -7.93
N LEU A 79 -29.91 23.66 -8.42
CA LEU A 79 -29.70 22.36 -7.76
C LEU A 79 -28.66 22.42 -6.64
N VAL A 80 -27.78 23.43 -6.62
CA VAL A 80 -26.72 23.59 -5.61
C VAL A 80 -26.92 24.82 -4.73
N THR A 81 -28.09 25.48 -4.83
CA THR A 81 -28.42 26.67 -4.05
C THR A 81 -28.41 26.32 -2.56
N GLY A 82 -27.58 27.02 -1.77
CA GLY A 82 -27.41 26.75 -0.33
C GLY A 82 -26.35 25.70 0.01
N VAL A 83 -25.66 25.12 -0.98
CA VAL A 83 -24.51 24.22 -0.78
C VAL A 83 -23.21 25.02 -0.91
N ASP A 84 -22.34 24.95 0.10
CA ASP A 84 -21.02 25.59 0.05
C ASP A 84 -20.20 25.05 -1.13
N THR A 85 -19.55 25.95 -1.88
CA THR A 85 -18.64 25.64 -2.99
C THR A 85 -17.51 24.66 -2.63
N VAL A 86 -17.08 24.64 -1.35
CA VAL A 86 -16.08 23.68 -0.84
C VAL A 86 -16.61 22.24 -0.86
N ASN A 87 -17.93 22.06 -0.78
CA ASN A 87 -18.60 20.76 -0.74
C ASN A 87 -19.08 20.28 -2.13
N TRP A 88 -18.77 21.00 -3.21
CA TRP A 88 -19.18 20.61 -4.56
C TRP A 88 -18.37 19.42 -5.10
N HIS A 89 -17.24 19.08 -4.47
CA HIS A 89 -16.29 18.09 -4.98
C HIS A 89 -16.22 16.83 -4.10
N PRO A 90 -16.40 15.61 -4.65
CA PRO A 90 -15.98 14.40 -3.97
C PRO A 90 -14.46 14.25 -4.05
N ARG A 91 -13.78 14.19 -2.89
CA ARG A 91 -12.32 14.06 -2.79
C ARG A 91 -11.85 12.70 -3.35
N TRP A 92 -11.59 12.64 -4.65
CA TRP A 92 -10.93 11.49 -5.28
C TRP A 92 -9.40 11.69 -5.31
N PRO A 93 -8.60 10.62 -5.13
CA PRO A 93 -7.14 10.70 -5.19
C PRO A 93 -6.67 11.22 -6.55
N ARG A 94 -5.68 12.12 -6.53
CA ARG A 94 -5.18 12.87 -7.69
C ARG A 94 -4.82 11.96 -8.87
N ARG A 95 -5.22 12.35 -10.09
CA ARG A 95 -4.85 11.70 -11.35
C ARG A 95 -3.32 11.60 -11.47
N ILE A 96 -2.81 10.38 -11.55
CA ILE A 96 -1.41 10.09 -11.86
C ILE A 96 -1.16 10.44 -13.33
N LYS A 97 -0.28 11.41 -13.59
CA LYS A 97 0.26 11.68 -14.93
C LYS A 97 1.20 10.52 -15.30
N VAL A 98 0.95 9.89 -16.45
CA VAL A 98 1.81 8.84 -16.99
C VAL A 98 3.00 9.50 -17.71
N ALA A 99 4.22 9.29 -17.19
CA ALA A 99 5.46 9.66 -17.87
C ALA A 99 6.05 8.45 -18.62
N THR A 100 6.66 8.74 -19.76
CA THR A 100 7.25 7.84 -20.75
C THR A 100 8.61 7.26 -20.31
N SER A 101 8.81 5.96 -20.62
CA SER A 101 10.05 5.15 -20.73
C SER A 101 11.21 5.31 -19.73
N ARG A 102 11.57 4.22 -19.03
CA ARG A 102 12.83 3.43 -19.20
C ARG A 102 12.90 2.28 -18.18
N GLN A 103 13.75 1.30 -18.52
CA GLN A 103 14.16 0.10 -17.77
C GLN A 103 14.03 0.21 -16.24
N ASN A 104 13.27 -0.72 -15.65
CA ASN A 104 13.36 -1.34 -14.31
C ASN A 104 11.96 -1.86 -13.91
N PHE A 105 11.91 -2.99 -13.19
CA PHE A 105 10.67 -3.59 -12.69
C PHE A 105 9.78 -2.57 -11.93
N HIS A 106 8.56 -2.30 -12.41
CA HIS A 106 7.60 -1.41 -11.73
C HIS A 106 6.15 -1.93 -11.84
N PRO A 107 5.31 -1.73 -10.80
CA PRO A 107 3.94 -2.24 -10.74
C PRO A 107 2.95 -1.42 -11.60
N ARG A 108 1.94 -2.11 -12.18
CA ARG A 108 0.72 -1.51 -12.76
C ARG A 108 -0.48 -1.78 -11.85
N HIS A 109 -1.11 -0.72 -11.32
CA HIS A 109 -2.28 -0.79 -10.45
C HIS A 109 -3.58 -1.01 -11.25
N GLY A 110 -4.50 -1.81 -10.70
CA GLY A 110 -5.87 -1.94 -11.17
C GLY A 110 -6.79 -2.22 -9.99
N ASN A 111 -7.77 -1.34 -9.75
CA ASN A 111 -8.66 -1.39 -8.59
C ASN A 111 -9.85 -2.32 -8.84
N SER A 112 -10.24 -3.11 -7.83
CA SER A 112 -11.50 -3.85 -7.82
C SER A 112 -12.32 -3.52 -6.56
N SER A 113 -13.53 -3.00 -6.77
CA SER A 113 -14.50 -2.62 -5.75
C SER A 113 -15.28 -3.83 -5.20
N SER A 114 -15.81 -3.72 -3.97
CA SER A 114 -16.64 -4.76 -3.36
C SER A 114 -17.64 -4.23 -2.36
N SER A 115 -18.86 -4.77 -2.40
CA SER A 115 -19.97 -4.53 -1.48
C SER A 115 -20.20 -5.71 -0.52
N THR A 116 -20.89 -5.41 0.58
CA THR A 116 -20.90 -6.04 1.92
C THR A 116 -21.93 -7.16 2.13
N SER A 117 -21.56 -8.28 2.80
CA SER A 117 -22.26 -8.84 3.99
C SER A 117 -21.47 -10.04 4.58
N MET A 118 -21.54 -10.23 5.91
CA MET A 118 -20.47 -10.71 6.81
C MET A 118 -19.30 -9.73 6.86
N ARG A 119 -18.89 -9.27 8.07
CA ARG A 119 -17.74 -8.36 8.25
C ARG A 119 -16.45 -9.17 8.04
N GLN A 120 -16.26 -9.64 6.81
CA GLN A 120 -15.02 -10.14 6.27
C GLN A 120 -14.14 -8.89 6.12
N VAL A 121 -13.40 -8.56 7.18
CA VAL A 121 -12.39 -7.52 7.14
C VAL A 121 -11.42 -7.89 6.02
N ARG A 122 -11.41 -7.10 4.94
CA ARG A 122 -10.53 -7.34 3.80
C ARG A 122 -9.10 -7.00 4.21
N THR A 123 -8.34 -8.00 4.59
CA THR A 123 -6.88 -7.92 4.79
C THR A 123 -6.10 -8.22 3.49
N ALA A 124 -6.79 -8.39 2.36
CA ALA A 124 -6.17 -8.77 1.10
C ALA A 124 -5.55 -7.53 0.41
N PRO A 125 -4.21 -7.46 0.26
CA PRO A 125 -3.55 -6.36 -0.41
C PRO A 125 -3.86 -6.34 -1.92
N ASP A 126 -3.82 -5.16 -2.54
CA ASP A 126 -4.10 -5.00 -3.98
C ASP A 126 -3.11 -5.80 -4.83
N ASN A 127 -3.57 -6.45 -5.89
CA ASN A 127 -2.69 -7.31 -6.69
C ASN A 127 -1.66 -6.49 -7.49
N ARG A 128 -0.37 -6.81 -7.33
CA ARG A 128 0.72 -6.29 -8.18
C ARG A 128 1.12 -7.33 -9.23
N LYS A 129 1.48 -6.87 -10.43
CA LYS A 129 1.98 -7.70 -11.53
C LYS A 129 3.47 -7.43 -11.73
N PHE A 130 4.26 -8.49 -11.89
CA PHE A 130 5.70 -8.41 -12.06
C PHE A 130 6.14 -9.31 -13.22
N GLU A 131 7.11 -8.84 -14.02
CA GLU A 131 7.67 -9.59 -15.15
C GLU A 131 9.15 -9.26 -15.39
N THR A 132 9.91 -10.29 -15.78
CA THR A 132 11.28 -10.18 -16.33
C THR A 132 11.40 -11.06 -17.55
N THR A 133 12.19 -10.62 -18.52
CA THR A 133 12.39 -11.33 -19.79
C THR A 133 13.86 -11.27 -20.19
N ILE A 134 14.45 -12.43 -20.43
CA ILE A 134 15.73 -12.61 -21.13
C ILE A 134 15.44 -12.92 -22.59
N ARG A 135 16.26 -12.34 -23.46
CA ARG A 135 16.23 -12.56 -24.89
C ARG A 135 17.46 -13.38 -25.25
N VAL A 136 17.27 -14.46 -25.99
CA VAL A 136 18.33 -15.36 -26.46
C VAL A 136 18.31 -15.31 -27.96
N ARG A 137 19.41 -14.87 -28.57
CA ARG A 137 19.52 -14.82 -30.04
C ARG A 137 19.50 -16.23 -30.62
N ARG A 138 18.84 -16.41 -31.76
CA ARG A 138 18.77 -17.70 -32.44
C ARG A 138 20.15 -18.20 -32.83
N GLU A 139 20.98 -17.33 -33.42
CA GLU A 139 22.37 -17.62 -33.78
C GLU A 139 23.20 -18.15 -32.61
N ASP A 140 22.98 -17.68 -31.38
CA ASP A 140 23.73 -18.16 -30.22
C ASP A 140 23.29 -19.56 -29.79
N ILE A 141 22.08 -20.00 -30.13
CA ILE A 141 21.64 -21.39 -29.92
C ILE A 141 22.22 -22.29 -31.01
N GLU A 142 22.19 -21.83 -32.26
CA GLU A 142 22.73 -22.55 -33.42
C GLU A 142 24.25 -22.76 -33.30
N ASP A 143 24.97 -21.75 -32.78
CA ASP A 143 26.41 -21.77 -32.56
C ASP A 143 26.83 -22.40 -31.20
N ASP A 144 25.90 -22.96 -30.43
CA ASP A 144 26.13 -23.53 -29.09
C ASP A 144 26.82 -22.55 -28.09
N ARG A 145 26.46 -21.27 -28.15
CA ARG A 145 26.98 -20.20 -27.28
C ARG A 145 26.11 -19.95 -26.06
N LEU A 146 25.49 -20.98 -25.49
CA LEU A 146 24.52 -20.84 -24.39
C LEU A 146 25.16 -20.43 -23.04
N GLY A 147 26.48 -20.61 -22.90
CA GLY A 147 27.22 -20.27 -21.68
C GLY A 147 27.06 -18.80 -21.23
N VAL A 148 26.83 -17.87 -22.18
CA VAL A 148 26.66 -16.44 -21.86
C VAL A 148 25.30 -16.11 -21.22
N TYR A 149 24.30 -16.99 -21.37
CA TYR A 149 22.94 -16.78 -20.86
C TYR A 149 22.71 -17.44 -19.50
N THR A 150 23.49 -18.47 -19.16
CA THR A 150 23.44 -19.17 -17.87
C THR A 150 23.48 -18.22 -16.65
N PRO A 151 24.42 -17.24 -16.55
CA PRO A 151 24.42 -16.30 -15.43
C PRO A 151 23.19 -15.39 -15.43
N GLN A 152 22.68 -14.99 -16.59
CA GLN A 152 21.49 -14.13 -16.69
C GLN A 152 20.23 -14.86 -16.19
N ILE A 153 20.04 -16.12 -16.62
CA ILE A 153 18.91 -16.96 -16.19
C ILE A 153 19.01 -17.26 -14.69
N SER A 154 20.22 -17.52 -14.20
CA SER A 154 20.45 -17.75 -12.76
C SER A 154 20.10 -16.52 -11.92
N MET A 155 20.47 -15.32 -12.39
CA MET A 155 20.09 -14.06 -11.73
C MET A 155 18.59 -13.80 -11.77
N MET A 156 17.93 -14.13 -12.89
CA MET A 156 16.48 -14.03 -13.03
C MET A 156 15.77 -14.96 -12.02
N ALA A 157 16.22 -16.21 -11.92
CA ALA A 157 15.69 -17.18 -10.97
C ALA A 157 15.92 -16.73 -9.52
N HIS A 158 17.12 -16.22 -9.21
CA HIS A 158 17.44 -15.67 -7.90
C HIS A 158 16.52 -14.50 -7.54
N SER A 159 16.35 -13.53 -8.45
CA SER A 159 15.43 -12.40 -8.26
C SER A 159 13.99 -12.85 -8.00
N ALA A 160 13.48 -13.83 -8.77
CA ALA A 160 12.16 -14.38 -8.54
C ALA A 160 12.02 -15.08 -7.18
N ALA A 161 13.09 -15.73 -6.70
CA ALA A 161 13.11 -16.42 -5.41
C ALA A 161 13.13 -15.46 -4.22
N VAL A 162 13.85 -14.34 -4.29
CA VAL A 162 13.94 -13.35 -3.19
C VAL A 162 12.82 -12.31 -3.19
N HIS A 163 12.11 -12.14 -4.30
CA HIS A 163 11.05 -11.13 -4.44
C HIS A 163 9.91 -11.22 -3.40
N PRO A 164 9.49 -12.40 -2.89
CA PRO A 164 8.56 -12.46 -1.75
C PRO A 164 9.10 -11.76 -0.49
N ASP A 165 10.38 -11.94 -0.18
CA ASP A 165 11.03 -11.33 0.98
C ASP A 165 11.07 -9.81 0.81
N GLU A 166 11.46 -9.32 -0.38
CA GLU A 166 11.44 -7.90 -0.72
C GLU A 166 10.07 -7.27 -0.46
N LEU A 167 8.98 -7.91 -0.88
CA LEU A 167 7.62 -7.41 -0.68
C LEU A 167 7.20 -7.44 0.80
N VAL A 168 7.54 -8.49 1.54
CA VAL A 168 7.20 -8.61 2.97
C VAL A 168 7.95 -7.56 3.79
N PHE A 169 9.24 -7.35 3.54
CA PHE A 169 10.03 -6.34 4.23
C PHE A 169 9.68 -4.91 3.77
N GLU A 170 9.28 -4.70 2.52
CA GLU A 170 8.71 -3.42 2.05
C GLU A 170 7.49 -3.04 2.89
N VAL A 171 6.55 -3.98 3.07
CA VAL A 171 5.34 -3.78 3.87
C VAL A 171 5.69 -3.57 5.34
N LEU A 172 6.58 -4.37 5.91
CA LEU A 172 7.00 -4.21 7.30
C LEU A 172 7.59 -2.81 7.56
N ARG A 173 8.48 -2.33 6.69
CA ARG A 173 9.09 -1.00 6.79
C ARG A 173 8.05 0.12 6.67
N ARG A 174 7.09 -0.03 5.76
CA ARG A 174 5.99 0.93 5.55
C ARG A 174 4.93 0.89 6.65
N GLY A 175 5.01 -0.04 7.61
CA GLY A 175 4.03 -0.19 8.68
C GLY A 175 3.82 1.06 9.55
N PHE A 176 4.82 1.94 9.64
CA PHE A 176 4.70 3.19 10.39
C PHE A 176 3.90 4.30 9.66
N GLU A 177 3.56 4.10 8.39
CA GLU A 177 2.92 5.12 7.54
C GLU A 177 1.68 4.60 6.81
N ALA A 178 1.67 3.30 6.47
CA ALA A 178 0.61 2.73 5.66
C ALA A 178 -0.47 2.09 6.53
N ASP A 179 -1.70 2.50 6.27
CA ASP A 179 -2.88 2.02 6.99
C ASP A 179 -3.05 0.50 6.88
N CYS A 180 -3.46 -0.10 7.99
CA CYS A 180 -3.89 -1.48 8.06
C CYS A 180 -5.42 -1.58 8.02
N TYR A 181 -5.97 -2.74 8.36
CA TYR A 181 -7.38 -3.04 8.14
C TYR A 181 -8.36 -2.21 9.00
N ASP A 182 -7.87 -1.57 10.06
CA ASP A 182 -8.65 -0.70 10.95
C ASP A 182 -8.55 0.79 10.56
N GLY A 183 -7.80 1.12 9.51
CA GLY A 183 -7.63 2.48 9.01
C GLY A 183 -6.55 3.30 9.75
N GLN A 184 -5.80 2.70 10.68
CA GLN A 184 -4.61 3.30 11.29
C GLN A 184 -3.34 2.69 10.68
N PRO A 185 -2.18 3.39 10.72
CA PRO A 185 -0.89 2.79 10.40
C PRO A 185 -0.70 1.46 11.13
N PHE A 186 -0.04 0.49 10.51
CA PHE A 186 0.14 -0.84 11.11
C PHE A 186 0.93 -0.83 12.43
N PHE A 187 1.85 0.13 12.59
CA PHE A 187 2.52 0.41 13.85
C PHE A 187 2.09 1.78 14.35
N ASP A 188 1.12 1.80 15.25
CA ASP A 188 0.49 3.02 15.74
C ASP A 188 0.22 2.97 17.25
N ALA A 189 0.03 4.15 17.83
CA ALA A 189 -0.33 4.27 19.24
C ALA A 189 -1.84 4.12 19.48
N ASP A 190 -2.65 4.30 18.43
CA ASP A 190 -4.07 4.61 18.50
C ASP A 190 -4.97 3.64 17.74
N HIS A 191 -4.71 2.34 17.85
CA HIS A 191 -5.63 1.33 17.31
C HIS A 191 -6.93 1.27 18.12
N PRO A 192 -8.12 1.43 17.49
CA PRO A 192 -9.38 1.37 18.20
C PRO A 192 -9.80 -0.08 18.50
N VAL A 193 -10.00 -0.41 19.78
CA VAL A 193 -10.43 -1.73 20.26
C VAL A 193 -11.69 -1.63 21.13
N LEU A 194 -12.68 -2.49 20.90
CA LEU A 194 -13.92 -2.50 21.68
C LEU A 194 -13.78 -3.44 22.89
N LEU A 195 -13.19 -2.94 23.98
CA LEU A 195 -12.96 -3.76 25.18
C LEU A 195 -14.25 -4.08 25.94
N ASN A 196 -15.26 -3.19 25.93
CA ASN A 196 -16.53 -3.36 26.65
C ASN A 196 -17.76 -3.36 25.72
N GLY A 197 -17.55 -3.49 24.41
CA GLY A 197 -18.64 -3.57 23.42
C GLY A 197 -19.31 -2.24 23.04
N THR A 198 -19.12 -1.17 23.81
CA THR A 198 -19.69 0.17 23.51
C THR A 198 -18.65 1.23 23.17
N ASP A 199 -17.58 1.35 23.94
CA ASP A 199 -16.57 2.39 23.74
C ASP A 199 -15.27 1.83 23.17
N ALA A 200 -14.78 2.46 22.10
CA ALA A 200 -13.46 2.16 21.55
C ALA A 200 -12.38 2.74 22.45
N VAL A 201 -11.42 1.91 22.84
CA VAL A 201 -10.22 2.30 23.57
C VAL A 201 -9.03 2.25 22.61
N SER A 202 -8.18 3.27 22.67
CA SER A 202 -6.92 3.31 21.93
C SER A 202 -5.92 2.31 22.54
N VAL A 203 -5.34 1.46 21.69
CA VAL A 203 -4.32 0.47 22.05
C VAL A 203 -3.10 0.65 21.14
N SER A 204 -1.92 0.68 21.74
CA SER A 204 -0.66 0.87 21.03
C SER A 204 0.05 -0.45 20.74
N ASN A 205 0.62 -0.58 19.54
CA ASN A 205 1.65 -1.56 19.21
C ASN A 205 2.98 -0.93 18.77
N PHE A 206 3.18 0.34 19.13
CA PHE A 206 4.36 1.12 18.75
C PHE A 206 5.01 1.78 19.96
N GLN A 207 6.32 1.56 20.13
CA GLN A 207 7.08 2.11 21.27
C GLN A 207 7.54 3.57 21.09
N GLY A 208 7.28 4.17 19.93
CA GLY A 208 7.85 5.49 19.60
C GLY A 208 9.33 5.43 19.23
N GLY A 209 10.00 6.57 19.37
CA GLY A 209 11.41 6.78 19.01
C GLY A 209 11.60 7.28 17.57
N THR A 210 12.84 7.63 17.24
CA THR A 210 13.23 8.20 15.94
C THR A 210 14.42 7.49 15.29
N GLY A 211 14.99 6.48 15.95
CA GLY A 211 16.11 5.71 15.44
C GLY A 211 15.71 4.65 14.43
N THR A 212 16.70 3.85 14.03
CA THR A 212 16.51 2.71 13.14
C THR A 212 15.51 1.71 13.76
N PRO A 213 14.47 1.29 13.02
CA PRO A 213 13.42 0.46 13.60
C PRO A 213 13.86 -0.99 13.84
N TRP A 214 13.24 -1.63 14.84
CA TRP A 214 13.25 -3.07 15.07
C TRP A 214 11.84 -3.55 15.42
N PHE A 215 11.58 -4.83 15.20
CA PHE A 215 10.22 -5.38 15.25
C PHE A 215 10.16 -6.69 16.02
N LEU A 216 9.16 -6.84 16.88
CA LEU A 216 8.80 -8.11 17.51
C LEU A 216 7.54 -8.67 16.88
N LEU A 217 7.61 -9.92 16.42
CA LEU A 217 6.53 -10.57 15.69
C LEU A 217 6.13 -11.90 16.35
N VAL A 218 4.84 -12.23 16.21
CA VAL A 218 4.29 -13.55 16.49
C VAL A 218 4.09 -14.27 15.16
N THR A 219 4.95 -15.24 14.85
CA THR A 219 4.95 -15.94 13.57
C THR A 219 4.57 -17.41 13.66
N PHE A 220 4.18 -17.94 14.82
CA PHE A 220 3.76 -19.35 14.95
C PHE A 220 2.24 -19.58 14.89
N ARG A 221 1.42 -18.54 15.05
CA ARG A 221 -0.05 -18.65 15.01
C ARG A 221 -0.59 -18.79 13.59
N GLN A 222 -1.85 -19.21 13.44
CA GLN A 222 -2.50 -19.44 12.15
C GLN A 222 -2.62 -18.15 11.32
N VAL A 223 -2.94 -17.04 11.99
CA VAL A 223 -2.92 -15.71 11.39
C VAL A 223 -1.56 -15.09 11.68
N LYS A 224 -0.89 -14.63 10.63
CA LYS A 224 0.41 -13.95 10.72
C LYS A 224 0.21 -12.43 10.73
N PRO A 225 1.13 -11.66 11.32
CA PRO A 225 1.10 -10.20 11.27
C PRO A 225 1.33 -9.65 9.86
N LEU A 226 2.08 -10.37 9.03
CA LEU A 226 2.33 -10.05 7.62
C LEU A 226 1.85 -11.21 6.77
N VAL A 227 1.18 -10.91 5.66
CA VAL A 227 0.58 -11.91 4.77
C VAL A 227 1.14 -11.73 3.37
N PHE A 228 1.78 -12.77 2.85
CA PHE A 228 2.15 -12.84 1.45
C PHE A 228 1.05 -13.57 0.66
N GLN A 229 0.37 -12.84 -0.21
CA GLN A 229 -0.69 -13.36 -1.05
C GLN A 229 -0.16 -13.73 -2.43
N THR A 230 -0.28 -15.01 -2.77
CA THR A 230 0.00 -15.52 -4.12
C THR A 230 -1.30 -15.75 -4.88
N ARG A 231 -1.52 -15.00 -5.96
CA ARG A 231 -2.67 -15.20 -6.86
C ARG A 231 -2.29 -15.94 -8.14
N LEU A 232 -1.11 -15.64 -8.67
CA LEU A 232 -0.45 -16.45 -9.68
C LEU A 232 0.98 -16.66 -9.18
N PRO A 233 1.40 -17.91 -8.90
CA PRO A 233 2.77 -18.19 -8.52
C PRO A 233 3.71 -17.78 -9.66
N TYR A 234 5.01 -17.68 -9.37
CA TYR A 234 6.02 -17.42 -10.39
C TYR A 234 5.98 -18.51 -11.45
N GLN A 235 5.67 -18.12 -12.67
CA GLN A 235 5.57 -19.01 -13.82
C GLN A 235 6.60 -18.59 -14.87
N MET A 236 7.42 -19.55 -15.27
CA MET A 236 8.26 -19.42 -16.46
C MET A 236 7.37 -19.43 -17.70
N GLN A 237 7.66 -18.53 -18.63
CA GLN A 237 7.05 -18.44 -19.94
C GLN A 237 8.17 -18.42 -20.97
N ALA A 238 7.93 -19.06 -22.12
CA ALA A 238 8.88 -19.07 -23.22
C ALA A 238 8.16 -18.83 -24.54
N LEU A 239 8.74 -18.01 -25.40
CA LEU A 239 8.50 -17.94 -26.83
C LEU A 239 9.77 -18.45 -27.51
N ASN A 240 9.87 -19.76 -27.62
CA ASN A 240 11.06 -20.49 -28.06
C ASN A 240 10.83 -21.32 -29.33
N LYS A 241 9.75 -21.04 -30.08
CA LYS A 241 9.45 -21.73 -31.34
C LYS A 241 9.83 -20.85 -32.50
N ASP A 242 10.37 -21.45 -33.56
CA ASP A 242 10.72 -20.75 -34.81
C ASP A 242 9.53 -20.03 -35.46
N SER A 243 8.31 -20.51 -35.20
CA SER A 243 7.07 -19.89 -35.66
C SER A 243 6.62 -18.69 -34.84
N ASP A 244 7.27 -18.39 -33.70
CA ASP A 244 6.89 -17.29 -32.84
C ASP A 244 7.25 -15.95 -33.51
N SER A 245 6.36 -14.96 -33.39
CA SER A 245 6.54 -13.67 -34.07
C SER A 245 7.83 -12.95 -33.67
N ASN A 246 8.30 -13.10 -32.42
CA ASN A 246 9.54 -12.48 -31.98
C ASN A 246 10.77 -13.07 -32.68
N VAL A 247 10.76 -14.38 -32.97
CA VAL A 247 11.81 -15.03 -33.75
C VAL A 247 11.76 -14.52 -35.19
N PHE A 248 10.58 -14.44 -35.79
CA PHE A 248 10.43 -13.95 -37.17
C PHE A 248 10.88 -12.48 -37.34
N PHE A 249 10.52 -11.58 -36.42
CA PHE A 249 10.83 -10.14 -36.55
C PHE A 249 12.19 -9.75 -35.99
N HIS A 250 12.73 -10.49 -35.02
CA HIS A 250 13.91 -10.08 -34.25
C HIS A 250 14.99 -11.16 -34.12
N ASP A 251 14.76 -12.36 -34.64
CA ASP A 251 15.68 -13.50 -34.55
C ASP A 251 16.07 -13.86 -33.10
N GLU A 252 15.11 -13.72 -32.18
CA GLU A 252 15.29 -13.89 -30.74
C GLU A 252 14.20 -14.79 -30.14
N TYR A 253 14.62 -15.76 -29.33
CA TYR A 253 13.77 -16.49 -28.42
C TYR A 253 13.64 -15.75 -27.08
N LEU A 254 12.44 -15.76 -26.49
CA LEU A 254 12.17 -15.06 -25.23
C LEU A 254 11.92 -16.05 -24.10
N TYR A 255 12.55 -15.81 -22.96
CA TYR A 255 12.31 -16.54 -21.71
C TYR A 255 12.00 -15.52 -20.62
N GLY A 256 10.88 -15.68 -19.93
CA GLY A 256 10.50 -14.74 -18.88
C GLY A 256 9.82 -15.39 -17.69
N ILE A 257 9.78 -14.66 -16.59
CA ILE A 257 9.04 -15.03 -15.38
C ILE A 257 7.92 -14.03 -15.19
N ARG A 258 6.72 -14.54 -14.91
CA ARG A 258 5.54 -13.75 -14.56
C ARG A 258 4.99 -14.19 -13.22
N ALA A 259 4.59 -13.21 -12.40
CA ALA A 259 3.88 -13.50 -11.15
C ALA A 259 2.77 -12.47 -10.87
N ARG A 260 1.79 -12.89 -10.07
CA ARG A 260 0.78 -12.01 -9.47
C ARG A 260 0.76 -12.27 -7.98
N VAL A 261 1.53 -11.46 -7.26
CA VAL A 261 1.77 -11.60 -5.83
C VAL A 261 1.65 -10.22 -5.19
N ASN A 262 1.34 -10.17 -3.90
CA ASN A 262 1.57 -8.97 -3.09
C ASN A 262 1.74 -9.37 -1.61
N ALA A 263 2.32 -8.49 -0.81
CA ALA A 263 2.34 -8.59 0.64
C ALA A 263 1.38 -7.55 1.25
N GLY A 264 0.89 -7.82 2.46
CA GLY A 264 -0.01 -6.94 3.19
C GLY A 264 -0.04 -7.23 4.68
N TYR A 265 -0.81 -6.43 5.40
CA TYR A 265 -0.94 -6.53 6.85
C TYR A 265 -2.00 -7.55 7.27
N GLY A 266 -1.64 -8.38 8.25
CA GLY A 266 -2.57 -9.22 9.01
C GLY A 266 -2.98 -8.52 10.31
N LEU A 267 -2.93 -9.26 11.42
CA LEU A 267 -3.29 -8.73 12.74
C LEU A 267 -2.16 -7.89 13.34
N TRP A 268 -2.43 -6.61 13.61
CA TRP A 268 -1.46 -5.69 14.20
C TRP A 268 -1.12 -6.07 15.64
N GLN A 269 -2.01 -6.74 16.38
CA GLN A 269 -1.76 -7.22 17.76
C GLN A 269 -0.61 -8.26 17.82
N PHE A 270 -0.25 -8.85 16.68
CA PHE A 270 0.83 -9.83 16.55
C PHE A 270 2.15 -9.23 16.10
N ALA A 271 2.22 -7.91 15.94
CA ALA A 271 3.44 -7.18 15.62
C ALA A 271 3.61 -6.02 16.59
N TYR A 272 4.85 -5.73 16.94
CA TYR A 272 5.20 -4.56 17.73
C TYR A 272 6.43 -3.89 17.13
N GLY A 273 6.31 -2.60 16.84
CA GLY A 273 7.37 -1.80 16.25
C GLY A 273 8.03 -0.89 17.28
N SER A 274 9.33 -0.67 17.15
CA SER A 274 10.03 0.31 17.96
C SER A 274 11.11 1.01 17.14
N LYS A 275 11.23 2.32 17.32
CA LYS A 275 12.33 3.16 16.82
C LYS A 275 13.20 3.65 17.98
N GLN A 276 13.06 3.06 19.16
CA GLN A 276 13.98 3.29 20.26
C GLN A 276 15.25 2.45 20.09
N GLU A 277 16.29 2.76 20.86
CA GLU A 277 17.49 1.93 20.92
C GLU A 277 17.15 0.50 21.38
N LEU A 278 17.78 -0.50 20.76
CA LEU A 278 17.56 -1.91 21.10
C LEU A 278 18.33 -2.27 22.38
N THR A 279 17.72 -2.01 23.53
CA THR A 279 18.25 -2.35 24.87
C THR A 279 17.42 -3.46 25.52
N PRO A 280 17.95 -4.18 26.53
CA PRO A 280 17.17 -5.16 27.31
C PRO A 280 15.89 -4.59 27.91
N GLU A 281 15.91 -3.34 28.37
CA GLU A 281 14.78 -2.64 28.98
C GLU A 281 13.69 -2.37 27.94
N ASN A 282 14.07 -1.83 26.78
CA ASN A 282 13.13 -1.54 25.69
C ASN A 282 12.54 -2.82 25.11
N TYR A 283 13.35 -3.88 24.98
CA TYR A 283 12.90 -5.20 24.58
C TYR A 283 11.90 -5.80 25.57
N ALA A 284 12.19 -5.73 26.87
CA ALA A 284 11.31 -6.21 27.93
C ALA A 284 9.95 -5.49 27.91
N ALA A 285 9.97 -4.17 27.78
CA ALA A 285 8.77 -3.35 27.70
C ALA A 285 7.92 -3.70 26.46
N ALA A 286 8.55 -3.88 25.30
CA ALA A 286 7.86 -4.30 24.08
C ALA A 286 7.22 -5.69 24.22
N ARG A 287 7.93 -6.67 24.80
CA ARG A 287 7.36 -8.00 25.07
C ARG A 287 6.17 -7.94 26.03
N ALA A 288 6.28 -7.16 27.11
CA ALA A 288 5.21 -6.99 28.08
C ALA A 288 3.97 -6.34 27.45
N ALA A 289 4.16 -5.31 26.61
CA ALA A 289 3.08 -4.67 25.86
C ALA A 289 2.35 -5.67 24.94
N MET A 290 3.10 -6.49 24.20
CA MET A 290 2.51 -7.54 23.37
C MET A 290 1.74 -8.58 24.19
N GLN A 291 2.29 -9.02 25.33
CA GLN A 291 1.63 -9.99 26.22
C GLN A 291 0.36 -9.45 26.89
N ALA A 292 0.26 -8.12 27.03
CA ALA A 292 -0.91 -7.44 27.57
C ALA A 292 -2.08 -7.31 26.57
N MET A 293 -1.87 -7.65 25.29
CA MET A 293 -2.88 -7.54 24.24
C MET A 293 -4.15 -8.38 24.55
N ARG A 294 -5.30 -7.79 24.23
CA ARG A 294 -6.63 -8.36 24.48
C ARG A 294 -7.47 -8.41 23.22
N TYR A 295 -8.37 -9.37 23.15
CA TYR A 295 -9.45 -9.38 22.18
C TYR A 295 -10.48 -8.30 22.51
N ASP A 296 -11.34 -8.00 21.52
CA ASP A 296 -12.61 -7.33 21.78
C ASP A 296 -13.38 -8.08 22.88
N GLY A 297 -13.93 -7.35 23.85
CA GLY A 297 -14.53 -7.93 25.06
C GLY A 297 -13.54 -8.20 26.21
N GLY A 298 -12.28 -7.77 26.09
CA GLY A 298 -11.33 -7.68 27.21
C GLY A 298 -10.61 -8.97 27.60
N ARG A 299 -10.87 -10.10 26.93
CA ARG A 299 -10.17 -11.36 27.17
C ARG A 299 -8.71 -11.29 26.69
N ILE A 300 -7.78 -11.81 27.49
CA ILE A 300 -6.36 -11.88 27.13
C ILE A 300 -6.15 -12.73 25.87
N MET A 301 -5.34 -12.21 24.94
CA MET A 301 -5.06 -12.86 23.65
C MET A 301 -3.97 -13.94 23.75
N GLY A 302 -3.15 -13.89 24.80
CA GLY A 302 -2.05 -14.83 25.05
C GLY A 302 -0.89 -14.68 24.05
N VAL A 303 -0.69 -13.48 23.55
CA VAL A 303 0.35 -13.14 22.58
C VAL A 303 1.73 -13.30 23.23
N VAL A 304 2.62 -14.06 22.59
CA VAL A 304 4.02 -14.18 23.03
C VAL A 304 4.89 -14.02 21.79
N PRO A 305 5.72 -12.97 21.68
CA PRO A 305 6.58 -12.79 20.52
C PRO A 305 7.67 -13.85 20.47
N ASN A 306 7.93 -14.35 19.27
CA ASN A 306 8.91 -15.42 19.02
C ASN A 306 9.95 -15.04 17.97
N LEU A 307 9.80 -13.91 17.29
CA LEU A 307 10.72 -13.45 16.25
C LEU A 307 11.07 -11.98 16.49
N LEU A 308 12.36 -11.69 16.63
CA LEU A 308 12.91 -10.34 16.59
C LEU A 308 13.49 -10.10 15.19
N VAL A 309 12.95 -9.12 14.48
CA VAL A 309 13.41 -8.73 13.16
C VAL A 309 14.14 -7.39 13.25
N VAL A 310 15.38 -7.36 12.74
CA VAL A 310 16.25 -6.17 12.80
C VAL A 310 16.96 -5.92 11.48
N PRO A 311 17.28 -4.65 11.16
CA PRO A 311 18.25 -4.33 10.12
C PRO A 311 19.69 -4.61 10.60
N PRO A 312 20.67 -4.68 9.69
CA PRO A 312 22.08 -4.93 10.04
C PRO A 312 22.66 -3.96 11.07
N ALA A 313 22.18 -2.71 11.11
CA ALA A 313 22.60 -1.71 12.10
C ALA A 313 22.36 -2.15 13.56
N HIS A 314 21.36 -3.00 13.80
CA HIS A 314 21.02 -3.52 15.12
C HIS A 314 21.48 -4.97 15.35
N GLU A 315 22.21 -5.57 14.39
CA GLU A 315 22.60 -6.99 14.48
C GLU A 315 23.46 -7.26 15.73
N ALA A 316 24.45 -6.43 16.01
CA ALA A 316 25.33 -6.60 17.16
C ALA A 316 24.55 -6.56 18.49
N ALA A 317 23.68 -5.56 18.66
CA ALA A 317 22.83 -5.43 19.84
C ALA A 317 21.86 -6.61 19.97
N ALA A 318 21.24 -7.04 18.87
CA ALA A 318 20.30 -8.15 18.86
C ALA A 318 20.96 -9.51 19.20
N ARG A 319 22.18 -9.75 18.71
CA ARG A 319 22.96 -10.95 19.06
C ARG A 319 23.36 -10.96 20.53
N ALA A 320 23.82 -9.82 21.05
CA ALA A 320 24.12 -9.67 22.47
C ALA A 320 22.87 -9.95 23.33
N LEU A 321 21.70 -9.48 22.90
CA LEU A 321 20.44 -9.64 23.61
C LEU A 321 19.89 -11.08 23.57
N LEU A 322 19.84 -11.72 22.41
CA LEU A 322 19.13 -13.01 22.24
C LEU A 322 20.02 -14.23 22.21
N THR A 323 21.32 -14.08 21.97
CA THR A 323 22.23 -15.21 21.74
C THR A 323 23.35 -15.31 22.78
N ALA A 324 23.89 -14.18 23.25
CA ALA A 324 24.98 -14.20 24.23
C ALA A 324 24.56 -14.88 25.54
N GLU A 325 25.48 -15.61 26.16
CA GLU A 325 25.26 -16.34 27.42
C GLU A 325 25.29 -15.40 28.63
N GLU A 326 26.16 -14.40 28.58
CA GLU A 326 26.38 -13.44 29.66
C GLU A 326 26.16 -12.01 29.18
N LEU A 327 25.75 -11.15 30.11
CA LEU A 327 25.61 -9.71 29.88
C LEU A 327 26.99 -9.02 29.87
N PRO A 328 27.13 -7.86 29.19
CA PRO A 328 28.31 -7.03 29.32
C PRO A 328 28.52 -6.65 30.81
N GLY A 329 29.66 -7.06 31.38
CA GLY A 329 29.94 -6.84 32.82
C GLY A 329 29.61 -8.03 33.73
N GLY A 330 29.18 -9.17 33.18
CA GLY A 330 28.91 -10.41 33.90
C GLY A 330 27.44 -10.60 34.27
N GLY A 331 27.08 -11.84 34.61
CA GLY A 331 25.71 -12.23 34.95
C GLY A 331 24.97 -12.92 33.80
N THR A 332 23.95 -13.72 34.13
CA THR A 332 23.21 -14.54 33.17
C THR A 332 22.28 -13.70 32.29
N ASN A 333 22.35 -13.90 30.97
CA ASN A 333 21.41 -13.28 30.05
C ASN A 333 20.03 -13.96 30.13
N ILE A 334 19.05 -13.28 30.73
CA ILE A 334 17.68 -13.77 30.89
C ILE A 334 16.86 -13.79 29.59
N TRP A 335 17.28 -13.06 28.56
CA TRP A 335 16.59 -12.97 27.27
C TRP A 335 17.13 -13.94 26.22
N ARG A 336 18.17 -14.70 26.56
CA ARG A 336 18.74 -15.68 25.65
C ARG A 336 17.67 -16.68 25.21
N GLY A 337 17.49 -16.80 23.90
CA GLY A 337 16.50 -17.71 23.32
C GLY A 337 15.03 -17.32 23.54
N SER A 338 14.72 -16.11 24.02
CA SER A 338 13.33 -15.68 24.18
C SER A 338 12.62 -15.36 22.86
N ALA A 339 13.38 -15.19 21.78
CA ALA A 339 12.91 -15.07 20.40
C ALA A 339 14.02 -15.54 19.43
N GLU A 340 13.62 -15.96 18.24
CA GLU A 340 14.52 -16.14 17.09
C GLU A 340 14.96 -14.77 16.56
N LEU A 341 16.23 -14.64 16.15
CA LEU A 341 16.77 -13.44 15.55
C LEU A 341 16.76 -13.56 14.02
N LEU A 342 16.07 -12.63 13.34
CA LEU A 342 16.12 -12.46 11.91
C LEU A 342 16.74 -11.11 11.56
N VAL A 343 17.94 -11.14 10.99
CA VAL A 343 18.61 -9.96 10.44
C VAL A 343 18.27 -9.85 8.96
N SER A 344 17.67 -8.74 8.53
CA SER A 344 17.27 -8.54 7.13
C SER A 344 17.86 -7.25 6.55
N PRO A 345 18.70 -7.35 5.49
CA PRO A 345 19.21 -6.17 4.78
C PRO A 345 18.12 -5.32 4.14
N TYR A 346 16.95 -5.90 3.84
CA TYR A 346 15.82 -5.22 3.20
C TYR A 346 15.09 -4.22 4.10
N LEU A 347 15.48 -4.12 5.38
CA LEU A 347 14.99 -3.13 6.33
C LEU A 347 15.85 -1.87 6.42
N GLN A 348 16.91 -1.78 5.61
CA GLN A 348 17.72 -0.57 5.46
C GLN A 348 16.99 0.44 4.57
N GLU A 349 17.26 1.73 4.78
CA GLU A 349 16.69 2.84 4.00
C GLU A 349 17.29 2.97 2.60
#